data_AF-A0A1V4VL10-F1
#
_entry.id   AF-A0A1V4VL10-F1
#
_cell.length_a   1.000
_cell.length_b   1.000
_cell.length_c   1.000
_cell.angle_alpha   90.00
_cell.angle_beta   90.00
_cell.angle_gamma   90.00
#
_symmetry.space_group_name_H-M   'P 1'
#
loop_
_entity.id
_entity.type
_entity.pdbx_description
1 polymer ?
#
loop_
_entity_poly.entity_id
_entity_poly.type
_entity_poly.pdbx_seq_one_letter_code
_entity_poly.pdbx_strand_id
1 'polypeptide(L)' 'MTVPKFDSPEEEIKKWLNYIALICLSEEFQSLKKELECIYNQSNIENVRLTAFQDALYAFLAQEGEERMYQSNAY' A
#
# COMPACT_ATOMS: atom_id res chain seq x y z
N MET A 1 17.58 32.67 2.40
CA MET A 1 16.93 31.96 1.27
C MET A 1 16.76 30.51 1.69
N THR A 2 15.52 30.04 1.83
CA THR A 2 15.22 28.63 2.07
C THR A 2 15.39 27.87 0.76
N VAL A 3 16.49 27.14 0.62
CA VAL A 3 16.68 26.21 -0.50
C VAL A 3 15.55 25.18 -0.46
N PRO A 4 14.77 24.99 -1.55
CA PRO A 4 13.80 23.91 -1.59
C PRO A 4 14.60 22.62 -1.54
N LYS A 5 14.42 21.86 -0.46
CA LYS A 5 14.87 20.47 -0.37
C LYS A 5 14.07 19.70 -1.40
N PHE A 6 14.60 19.62 -2.61
CA PHE A 6 14.22 18.56 -3.52
C PHE A 6 14.65 17.27 -2.83
N ASP A 7 13.69 16.54 -2.27
CA ASP A 7 13.92 15.17 -1.84
C ASP A 7 14.58 14.45 -3.02
N SER A 8 15.80 13.97 -2.80
CA SER A 8 16.50 13.15 -3.79
C SER A 8 15.58 11.98 -4.16
N PRO A 9 15.60 11.45 -5.39
CA PRO A 9 14.81 10.27 -5.75
C PRO A 9 15.03 9.09 -4.78
N GLU A 10 16.20 9.01 -4.15
CA GLU A 10 16.50 8.07 -3.07
C GLU A 10 15.71 8.30 -1.77
N GLU A 11 15.47 9.56 -1.38
CA GLU A 11 14.66 9.89 -0.21
C GLU A 11 13.18 9.59 -0.45
N GLU A 12 12.68 9.85 -1.66
CA GLU A 12 11.33 9.44 -2.05
C GLU A 12 11.16 7.92 -1.97
N ILE A 13 12.10 7.15 -2.52
CA ILE A 13 12.07 5.68 -2.45
C ILE A 13 12.08 5.21 -0.98
N LYS A 14 12.88 5.85 -0.11
CA LYS A 14 12.90 5.52 1.33
C LYS A 14 11.56 5.82 2.00
N LYS A 15 10.91 6.95 1.68
CA LYS A 15 9.59 7.29 2.20
C LYS A 15 8.55 6.25 1.76
N TRP A 16 8.56 5.87 0.48
CA TRP A 16 7.69 4.82 -0.06
C TRP A 16 7.93 3.47 0.62
N LEU A 17 9.17 3.05 0.80
CA LEU A 17 9.52 1.80 1.49
C LEU A 17 9.05 1.79 2.94
N ASN A 18 9.27 2.89 3.67
CA ASN A 18 8.88 2.99 5.08
C ASN A 18 7.35 2.96 5.21
N TYR A 19 6.65 3.62 4.30
CA TYR A 19 5.20 3.62 4.24
C TYR A 19 4.63 2.24 3.90
N ILE A 20 5.18 1.53 2.90
CA ILE A 20 4.81 0.14 2.59
C ILE A 20 5.07 -0.77 3.81
N ALA A 21 6.17 -0.57 4.52
CA ALA A 21 6.46 -1.32 5.74
C ALA A 21 5.41 -1.06 6.83
N LEU A 22 4.97 0.19 7.02
CA LEU A 22 3.90 0.53 7.96
C LEU A 22 2.58 -0.14 7.58
N ILE A 23 2.20 -0.13 6.30
CA ILE A 23 1.02 -0.86 5.82
C ILE A 23 1.15 -2.35 6.17
N CYS A 24 2.28 -2.97 5.85
CA CYS A 24 2.49 -4.39 6.12
C CYS A 24 2.43 -4.75 7.62
N LEU A 25 2.76 -3.81 8.49
CA LEU A 25 2.71 -3.97 9.94
C LEU A 25 1.31 -3.68 10.52
N SER A 26 0.39 -3.08 9.76
CA SER A 26 -0.98 -2.82 10.21
C SER A 26 -1.78 -4.12 10.34
N GLU A 27 -2.55 -4.24 11.43
CA GLU A 27 -3.44 -5.39 11.64
C GLU A 27 -4.52 -5.49 10.55
N GLU A 28 -5.04 -4.36 10.07
CA GLU A 28 -6.04 -4.33 9.00
C GLU A 28 -5.50 -4.94 7.71
N PHE A 29 -4.26 -4.60 7.35
CA PHE A 29 -3.61 -5.17 6.19
C PHE A 29 -3.37 -6.68 6.35
N GLN A 30 -2.88 -7.11 7.51
CA GLN A 30 -2.63 -8.53 7.76
C GLN A 30 -3.92 -9.35 7.78
N SER A 31 -5.01 -8.79 8.31
CA SER A 31 -6.33 -9.42 8.28
C SER A 31 -6.83 -9.56 6.84
N LEU A 32 -6.82 -8.46 6.08
CA LEU A 32 -7.26 -8.46 4.68
C LEU A 32 -6.45 -9.45 3.83
N LYS A 33 -5.12 -9.45 4.00
CA LYS A 33 -4.23 -10.39 3.31
C LYS A 33 -4.62 -11.83 3.64
N LYS A 34 -4.88 -12.15 4.91
CA LYS A 34 -5.23 -13.51 5.35
C LYS A 34 -6.60 -13.96 4.83
N GLU A 35 -7.55 -13.03 4.73
CA GLU A 35 -8.87 -13.29 4.12
C GLU A 35 -8.72 -13.57 2.62
N LEU A 36 -7.96 -12.75 1.89
CA LEU A 36 -7.63 -12.95 0.48
C LEU A 36 -6.88 -14.27 0.25
N GLU A 37 -5.90 -14.60 1.11
CA GLU A 37 -5.19 -15.88 1.07
C GLU A 37 -6.18 -17.05 1.21
N CYS A 38 -7.16 -16.96 2.11
CA CYS A 38 -8.17 -18.00 2.30
C CYS A 38 -9.06 -18.16 1.06
N ILE A 39 -9.51 -17.05 0.48
CA ILE A 39 -10.35 -17.03 -0.73
C ILE A 39 -9.60 -17.58 -1.94
N TYR A 40 -8.36 -17.16 -2.15
CA TYR A 40 -7.54 -17.58 -3.28
C TYR A 40 -7.06 -19.02 -3.16
N ASN A 41 -6.86 -19.51 -1.93
CA ASN A 41 -6.57 -20.93 -1.69
C ASN A 41 -7.76 -21.84 -2.07
N GLN A 42 -8.99 -21.35 -1.95
CA GLN A 42 -10.19 -22.07 -2.42
C GLN A 42 -10.40 -21.96 -3.93
N SER A 43 -9.72 -21.02 -4.60
CA SER A 43 -9.95 -20.67 -6.01
C SER A 43 -8.92 -21.27 -6.98
N ASN A 44 -8.03 -22.17 -6.51
CA ASN A 44 -6.99 -22.82 -7.30
C ASN A 44 -6.06 -21.85 -8.08
N ILE A 45 -5.80 -20.67 -7.50
CA ILE A 45 -4.89 -19.67 -8.05
C ILE A 45 -3.44 -20.06 -7.67
N GLU A 46 -2.53 -20.04 -8.64
CA GLU A 46 -1.10 -20.23 -8.37
C GLU A 46 -0.54 -19.01 -7.61
N ASN A 47 0.39 -19.24 -6.66
CA ASN A 47 1.00 -18.17 -5.87
C ASN A 47 0.00 -17.36 -5.00
N VAL A 48 -1.04 -18.01 -4.49
CA VAL A 48 -2.06 -17.50 -3.53
C VAL A 48 -1.54 -16.39 -2.60
N ARG A 49 -0.42 -16.62 -1.91
CA ARG A 49 0.14 -15.68 -0.93
C ARG A 49 0.67 -14.39 -1.56
N LEU A 50 1.27 -14.49 -2.74
CA LEU A 50 1.83 -13.36 -3.46
C LEU A 50 0.70 -12.53 -4.08
N THR A 51 -0.29 -13.18 -4.68
CA THR A 51 -1.49 -12.53 -5.23
C THR A 51 -2.30 -11.82 -4.15
N ALA A 52 -2.56 -12.49 -3.02
CA ALA A 52 -3.27 -11.89 -1.88
C ALA A 52 -2.52 -10.69 -1.29
N PHE A 53 -1.19 -10.78 -1.20
CA PHE A 53 -0.36 -9.67 -0.74
C PHE A 53 -0.42 -8.48 -1.71
N GLN A 54 -0.29 -8.75 -3.01
CA GLN A 54 -0.30 -7.72 -4.04
C GLN A 54 -1.66 -7.02 -4.09
N ASP A 55 -2.75 -7.77 -4.06
CA ASP A 55 -4.11 -7.21 -4.07
C ASP A 55 -4.42 -6.43 -2.80
N ALA A 56 -4.05 -6.95 -1.63
CA ALA A 56 -4.19 -6.19 -0.38
C ALA A 56 -3.39 -4.89 -0.47
N LEU A 57 -2.13 -4.93 -0.92
CA LEU A 57 -1.28 -3.75 -0.98
C LEU A 57 -1.83 -2.71 -1.96
N TYR A 58 -2.29 -3.14 -3.14
CA TYR A 58 -2.92 -2.23 -4.08
C TYR A 58 -4.24 -1.65 -3.57
N ALA A 59 -5.05 -2.41 -2.83
CA ALA A 59 -6.28 -1.90 -2.23
C ALA A 59 -5.98 -0.76 -1.24
N PHE A 60 -5.00 -0.95 -0.35
CA PHE A 60 -4.57 0.09 0.60
C PHE A 60 -3.93 1.30 -0.09
N LEU A 61 -3.09 1.07 -1.11
CA LEU A 61 -2.47 2.16 -1.89
C LEU A 61 -3.49 2.95 -2.71
N ALA A 62 -4.47 2.29 -3.30
CA ALA A 62 -5.54 2.92 -4.08
C ALA A 62 -6.45 3.75 -3.18
N GLN A 63 -6.83 3.21 -2.01
CA GLN A 63 -7.64 3.91 -1.02
C GLN A 63 -6.96 5.21 -0.57
N GLU A 64 -5.66 5.18 -0.26
CA GLU A 64 -4.96 6.41 0.16
C GLU A 64 -4.72 7.39 -1.00
N GLY A 65 -4.54 6.89 -2.22
CA GLY A 65 -4.48 7.72 -3.43
C GLY A 65 -5.77 8.48 -3.68
N GLU A 66 -6.92 7.84 -3.47
CA GLU A 66 -8.24 8.47 -3.53
C GLU A 66 -8.44 9.48 -2.38
N GLU A 67 -8.07 9.14 -1.14
CA GLU A 67 -8.18 10.07 0.00
C GLU A 67 -7.33 11.35 -0.19
N ARG A 68 -6.12 11.25 -0.76
CA ARG A 68 -5.33 12.44 -1.12
C ARG A 68 -5.96 13.25 -2.25
N MET A 69 -6.62 12.61 -3.22
CA MET A 69 -7.37 13.30 -4.27
C MET A 69 -8.60 14.03 -3.71
N TYR A 70 -9.33 13.44 -2.78
CA TYR A 70 -10.48 14.08 -2.13
C TYR A 70 -10.07 15.27 -1.26
N GLN A 71 -8.93 15.19 -0.55
CA GLN A 71 -8.41 16.33 0.22
C GLN A 71 -7.90 17.47 -0.67
N SER A 72 -7.39 17.17 -1.87
CA SER A 72 -6.94 18.20 -2.82
C SER A 72 -8.10 18.93 -3.53
N ASN A 73 -9.29 18.32 -3.60
CA ASN A 73 -10.48 18.92 -4.20
C ASN A 73 -11.34 19.70 -3.19
N ALA A 74 -10.91 19.80 -1.93
CA ALA A 74 -11.59 20.54 -0.87
C ALA A 74 -11.03 21.95 -0.62
N TYR A 75 -10.13 22.45 -1.48
CA TYR A 75 -9.55 23.80 -1.41
C TYR A 75 -9.93 24.66 -2.62
#